data_AF-A0A0Q4TV96-F1
#
_entry.id   AF-A0A0Q4TV96-F1
#
_cell.length_a   1.000
_cell.length_b   1.000
_cell.length_c   1.000
_cell.angle_alpha   90.00
_cell.angle_beta   90.00
_cell.angle_gamma   90.00
#
_symmetry.space_group_name_H-M   'P 1'
#
loop_
_entity.id
_entity.type
_entity.pdbx_description
1 polymer ?
#
loop_
_entity_poly.entity_id
_entity_poly.type
_entity_poly.pdbx_seq_one_letter_code
_entity_poly.pdbx_strand_id
1 'polypeptide(L)'
;MVGAVAGTLAVRSSPAAAVLALAVSLAVTGCAAEGEGTGQDGLTVDDAKTETMAVERSVVDSFPAAEVVSVDQAPTGVLLSCSDDTYQWTGRVTVQMDGASDRTAVLDVIAGAFDDRKGYDSAIDEQTGDPRLLVTGPDGAAYVGRFDESSHLVTLASASRCFALREGENSYDTY
;
A
#
# COMPACT_ATOMS: atom_id res chain seq x y z
N MET A 1 1.54 -27.71 63.05
CA MET A 1 2.45 -28.10 61.95
C MET A 1 3.37 -26.91 61.71
N VAL A 2 4.65 -26.99 62.11
CA VAL A 2 5.79 -27.26 61.20
C VAL A 2 5.73 -26.25 60.04
N GLY A 3 6.52 -25.20 59.93
CA GLY A 3 7.94 -25.02 60.28
C GLY A 3 8.66 -24.67 58.98
N ALA A 4 9.37 -23.53 58.92
CA ALA A 4 10.46 -23.31 57.97
C ALA A 4 11.26 -22.07 58.39
N VAL A 5 12.57 -22.28 58.46
CA VAL A 5 13.61 -21.40 59.00
C VAL A 5 14.17 -20.55 57.85
N ALA A 6 14.27 -19.23 58.05
CA ALA A 6 15.06 -18.34 57.20
C ALA A 6 16.30 -17.89 57.99
N GLY A 7 17.47 -18.39 57.60
CA GLY A 7 18.75 -18.04 58.21
C GLY A 7 19.32 -16.75 57.61
N THR A 8 19.63 -15.80 58.49
CA THR A 8 20.16 -14.46 58.17
C THR A 8 21.69 -14.44 58.15
N LEU A 9 22.21 -13.58 57.27
CA LEU A 9 23.58 -13.10 57.02
C LEU A 9 24.64 -13.28 58.12
N ALA A 10 25.88 -13.55 57.68
CA ALA A 10 27.02 -12.67 57.92
C ALA A 10 28.27 -13.14 57.13
N VAL A 11 28.77 -12.32 56.20
CA VAL A 11 30.17 -12.43 55.75
C VAL A 11 30.87 -11.11 56.07
N ARG A 12 31.91 -11.25 56.88
CA ARG A 12 32.69 -10.20 57.53
C ARG A 12 33.64 -9.54 56.53
N SER A 13 33.77 -8.23 56.63
CA SER A 13 34.78 -7.40 55.97
C SER A 13 36.12 -7.45 56.71
N SER A 14 37.23 -7.51 55.97
CA SER A 14 38.46 -6.73 56.25
C SER A 14 39.54 -6.94 55.16
N PRO A 15 40.49 -6.00 55.03
CA PRO A 15 41.11 -5.61 53.76
C PRO A 15 42.58 -6.07 53.59
N ALA A 16 43.14 -5.73 52.43
CA ALA A 16 44.56 -5.68 52.05
C ALA A 16 45.07 -6.82 51.15
N ALA A 17 45.16 -6.53 49.85
CA ALA A 17 46.38 -6.74 49.04
C ALA A 17 46.13 -6.20 47.63
N ALA A 18 46.80 -5.11 47.28
CA ALA A 18 46.90 -4.61 45.90
C ALA A 18 47.94 -5.45 45.15
N VAL A 19 47.61 -5.97 43.96
CA VAL A 19 48.59 -6.28 42.90
C VAL A 19 48.00 -5.97 41.52
N LEU A 20 48.88 -5.40 40.71
CA LEU A 20 48.74 -4.76 39.40
C LEU A 20 48.06 -5.58 38.28
N ALA A 21 47.43 -4.80 37.41
CA ALA A 21 47.00 -5.00 36.03
C ALA A 21 47.75 -6.02 35.15
N LEU A 22 47.00 -6.66 34.24
CA LEU A 22 47.41 -6.80 32.84
C LEU A 22 46.17 -6.90 31.92
N ALA A 23 46.10 -5.95 30.99
CA ALA A 23 45.08 -5.84 29.96
C ALA A 23 45.27 -6.88 28.85
N VAL A 24 44.18 -7.51 28.41
CA VAL A 24 44.11 -8.18 27.11
C VAL A 24 42.76 -7.83 26.48
N SER A 25 42.78 -6.79 25.65
CA SER A 25 41.70 -6.37 24.77
C SER A 25 41.87 -7.09 23.43
N LEU A 26 41.02 -8.07 23.12
CA LEU A 26 40.78 -8.49 21.74
C LEU A 26 39.35 -8.11 21.37
N ALA A 27 39.20 -6.89 20.85
CA ALA A 27 38.04 -6.52 20.08
C ALA A 27 38.19 -7.18 18.70
N VAL A 28 37.44 -8.26 18.47
CA VAL A 28 37.19 -8.77 17.11
C VAL A 28 36.00 -7.99 16.58
N THR A 29 36.22 -6.79 16.08
CA THR A 29 35.25 -6.10 15.22
C THR A 29 35.45 -6.67 13.82
N GLY A 30 34.61 -7.64 13.47
CA GLY A 30 34.50 -8.08 12.09
C GLY A 30 33.99 -6.93 11.23
N CYS A 31 34.73 -6.59 10.17
CA CYS A 31 34.16 -5.88 9.03
C CYS A 31 33.17 -6.83 8.36
N ALA A 32 31.91 -6.78 8.79
CA ALA A 32 30.82 -7.13 7.91
C ALA A 32 30.71 -5.99 6.89
N ALA A 33 30.72 -6.35 5.61
CA ALA A 33 30.46 -5.44 4.53
C ALA A 33 28.99 -5.01 4.60
N GLU A 34 28.73 -3.82 5.15
CA GLU A 34 27.49 -3.12 4.84
C GLU A 34 27.72 -2.41 3.50
N GLY A 35 27.22 -3.04 2.43
CA GLY A 35 26.86 -2.27 1.25
C GLY A 35 25.80 -1.28 1.67
N GLU A 36 26.17 0.00 1.74
CA GLU A 36 25.21 1.11 1.75
C GLU A 36 24.54 1.19 0.38
N GLY A 37 23.57 0.30 0.19
CA GLY A 37 22.43 0.49 -0.69
C GLY A 37 21.21 0.35 0.19
N THR A 38 20.64 1.46 0.65
CA THR A 38 19.35 1.49 1.35
C THR A 38 18.24 1.16 0.36
N GLY A 39 18.13 -0.13 0.02
CA GLY A 39 16.99 -0.75 -0.64
C GLY A 39 16.32 -1.71 0.33
N GLN A 40 15.76 -1.20 1.43
CA GLN A 40 15.04 -1.97 2.46
C GLN A 40 14.01 -1.03 3.12
N ASP A 41 12.68 -1.11 2.96
CA ASP A 41 11.78 -2.05 2.29
C ASP A 41 10.74 -1.23 1.49
N GLY A 42 11.02 -0.96 0.21
CA GLY A 42 10.13 -0.18 -0.66
C GLY A 42 9.07 -1.05 -1.33
N LEU A 43 7.83 -0.57 -1.48
CA LEU A 43 6.77 -1.22 -2.28
C LEU A 43 7.32 -1.73 -3.64
N THR A 44 7.17 -3.03 -3.96
CA THR A 44 7.48 -3.53 -5.32
C THR A 44 6.43 -3.07 -6.33
N VAL A 45 6.70 -3.21 -7.63
CA VAL A 45 5.65 -3.01 -8.64
C VAL A 45 4.49 -4.01 -8.43
N ASP A 46 4.80 -5.26 -8.07
CA ASP A 46 3.79 -6.29 -7.80
C ASP A 46 2.94 -6.00 -6.56
N ASP A 47 3.54 -5.44 -5.51
CA ASP A 47 2.81 -4.99 -4.32
C ASP A 47 1.89 -3.82 -4.70
N ALA A 48 2.41 -2.84 -5.45
CA ALA A 48 1.65 -1.66 -5.89
C ALA A 48 0.43 -2.06 -6.73
N LYS A 49 0.65 -2.99 -7.67
CA LYS A 49 -0.38 -3.61 -8.49
C LYS A 49 -1.40 -4.37 -7.64
N THR A 50 -0.94 -5.24 -6.74
CA THR A 50 -1.81 -6.06 -5.90
C THR A 50 -2.71 -5.21 -5.01
N GLU A 51 -2.16 -4.17 -4.37
CA GLU A 51 -2.91 -3.21 -3.55
C GLU A 51 -3.94 -2.45 -4.39
N THR A 52 -3.54 -1.91 -5.54
CA THR A 52 -4.42 -1.14 -6.43
C THR A 52 -5.56 -2.00 -6.97
N MET A 53 -5.26 -3.20 -7.46
CA MET A 53 -6.26 -4.13 -7.95
C MET A 53 -7.20 -4.61 -6.84
N ALA A 54 -6.77 -4.61 -5.57
CA ALA A 54 -7.64 -4.91 -4.43
C ALA A 54 -8.66 -3.79 -4.17
N VAL A 55 -8.25 -2.54 -4.33
CA VAL A 55 -9.19 -1.40 -4.27
C VAL A 55 -10.19 -1.48 -5.42
N GLU A 56 -9.73 -1.73 -6.64
CA GLU A 56 -10.60 -1.92 -7.80
C GLU A 56 -11.65 -3.01 -7.57
N ARG A 57 -11.27 -4.19 -7.07
CA ARG A 57 -12.21 -5.27 -6.75
C ARG A 57 -13.22 -4.86 -5.68
N SER A 58 -12.79 -4.13 -4.66
CA SER A 58 -13.72 -3.65 -3.64
C SER A 58 -14.73 -2.64 -4.16
N VAL A 59 -14.38 -1.85 -5.18
CA VAL A 59 -15.35 -0.98 -5.87
C VAL A 59 -16.34 -1.86 -6.64
N VAL A 60 -15.86 -2.88 -7.36
CA VAL A 60 -16.73 -3.85 -8.05
C VAL A 60 -17.71 -4.52 -7.09
N ASP A 61 -17.23 -4.94 -5.92
CA ASP A 61 -18.04 -5.59 -4.89
C ASP A 61 -19.11 -4.66 -4.25
N SER A 62 -19.01 -3.35 -4.49
CA SER A 62 -19.99 -2.37 -4.01
C SER A 62 -21.21 -2.26 -4.93
N PHE A 63 -21.13 -2.76 -6.17
CA PHE A 63 -22.28 -2.81 -7.07
C PHE A 63 -23.24 -3.95 -6.69
N PRO A 64 -24.56 -3.76 -6.87
CA PRO A 64 -25.52 -4.86 -6.74
C PRO A 64 -25.20 -5.98 -7.72
N ALA A 65 -24.98 -7.20 -7.23
CA ALA A 65 -24.61 -8.34 -8.07
C ALA A 65 -25.64 -8.68 -9.17
N ALA A 66 -26.91 -8.29 -8.98
CA ALA A 66 -27.96 -8.47 -9.99
C ALA A 66 -27.83 -7.51 -11.18
N GLU A 67 -27.15 -6.38 -11.01
CA GLU A 67 -26.96 -5.34 -12.04
C GLU A 67 -25.65 -5.54 -12.82
N VAL A 68 -24.73 -6.38 -12.31
CA VAL A 68 -23.42 -6.65 -12.91
C VAL A 68 -23.53 -7.81 -13.91
N VAL A 69 -23.29 -7.52 -15.19
CA VAL A 69 -23.29 -8.50 -16.29
C VAL A 69 -21.92 -9.17 -16.44
N SER A 70 -20.84 -8.38 -16.40
CA SER A 70 -19.47 -8.88 -16.50
C SER A 70 -18.46 -7.91 -15.91
N VAL A 71 -17.32 -8.44 -15.48
CA VAL A 71 -16.20 -7.68 -14.93
C VAL A 71 -14.94 -8.06 -15.70
N ASP A 72 -14.20 -7.05 -16.16
CA ASP A 72 -12.87 -7.22 -16.75
C ASP A 72 -11.88 -6.33 -16.01
N GLN A 73 -11.01 -6.96 -15.20
CA GLN A 73 -9.91 -6.30 -14.51
C GLN A 73 -8.62 -6.53 -15.31
N ALA A 74 -8.02 -5.45 -15.79
CA ALA A 74 -6.81 -5.53 -16.59
C ALA A 74 -5.69 -6.19 -15.78
N PRO A 75 -5.12 -7.32 -16.25
CA PRO A 75 -4.12 -8.05 -15.49
C PRO A 75 -2.74 -7.38 -15.55
N THR A 76 -2.58 -6.37 -16.40
CA THR A 76 -1.30 -5.68 -16.64
C THR A 76 -1.50 -4.18 -16.78
N GLY A 77 -0.47 -3.42 -16.43
CA GLY A 77 -0.39 -1.98 -16.52
C GLY A 77 1.00 -1.50 -16.92
N VAL A 78 1.15 -0.18 -17.03
CA VAL A 78 2.43 0.48 -17.25
C VAL A 78 2.79 1.32 -16.02
N LEU A 79 4.03 1.77 -15.97
CA LEU A 79 4.49 2.71 -14.96
C LEU A 79 4.42 4.15 -15.49
N LEU A 80 3.85 5.05 -14.69
CA LEU A 80 3.88 6.50 -14.95
C LEU A 80 4.78 7.17 -13.91
N SER A 81 5.58 8.13 -14.34
CA SER A 81 6.43 8.91 -13.43
C SER A 81 5.56 9.82 -12.56
N CYS A 82 5.80 9.74 -11.24
CA CYS A 82 5.31 10.71 -10.26
C CYS A 82 6.32 11.85 -10.07
N SER A 83 7.61 11.49 -10.07
CA SER A 83 8.77 12.38 -10.01
C SER A 83 9.94 11.74 -10.76
N ASP A 84 11.12 12.37 -10.73
CA ASP A 84 12.32 11.88 -11.43
C ASP A 84 12.64 10.41 -11.11
N ASP A 85 12.48 9.99 -9.86
CA ASP A 85 12.88 8.65 -9.38
C ASP A 85 11.72 7.80 -8.81
N THR A 86 10.47 8.27 -8.92
CA THR A 86 9.30 7.54 -8.41
C THR A 86 8.21 7.37 -9.44
N TYR A 87 7.49 6.26 -9.34
CA TYR A 87 6.54 5.78 -10.32
C TYR A 87 5.25 5.28 -9.65
N GLN A 88 4.18 5.26 -10.42
CA GLN A 88 2.90 4.64 -10.08
C GLN A 88 2.54 3.60 -11.14
N TRP A 89 1.98 2.48 -10.72
CA TRP A 89 1.43 1.47 -11.62
C TRP A 89 0.00 1.86 -12.02
N THR A 90 -0.32 1.71 -13.30
CA THR A 90 -1.66 2.02 -13.83
C THR A 90 -2.55 0.78 -13.86
N GLY A 91 -3.71 0.88 -13.24
CA GLY A 91 -4.75 -0.15 -13.27
C GLY A 91 -5.97 0.26 -14.09
N ARG A 92 -6.79 -0.73 -14.40
CA ARG A 92 -8.15 -0.52 -14.90
C ARG A 92 -9.02 -1.71 -14.55
N VAL A 93 -10.22 -1.43 -14.06
CA VAL A 93 -11.33 -2.38 -14.08
C VAL A 93 -12.51 -1.79 -14.85
N THR A 94 -13.19 -2.63 -15.60
CA THR A 94 -14.44 -2.30 -16.28
C THR A 94 -15.56 -3.22 -15.81
N VAL A 95 -16.74 -2.65 -15.64
CA VAL A 95 -17.94 -3.38 -15.23
C VAL A 95 -19.04 -3.10 -16.24
N GLN A 96 -19.51 -4.15 -16.90
CA GLN A 96 -20.69 -4.07 -17.74
C GLN A 96 -21.93 -4.16 -16.85
N MET A 97 -22.76 -3.12 -16.88
CA MET A 97 -24.03 -3.08 -16.17
C MET A 97 -25.18 -3.57 -17.07
N ASP A 98 -26.27 -3.99 -16.46
CA ASP A 98 -27.50 -4.47 -17.13
C ASP A 98 -28.34 -3.34 -17.76
N GLY A 99 -28.02 -2.08 -17.44
CA GLY A 99 -28.67 -0.88 -17.93
C GLY A 99 -29.79 -0.32 -17.05
N ALA A 100 -29.99 -0.86 -15.84
CA ALA A 100 -30.98 -0.37 -14.90
C ALA A 100 -30.55 0.93 -14.20
N SER A 101 -29.24 1.11 -13.95
CA SER A 101 -28.68 2.22 -13.19
C SER A 101 -28.39 3.44 -14.08
N ASP A 102 -28.67 4.63 -13.56
CA ASP A 102 -28.23 5.89 -14.19
C ASP A 102 -26.82 6.31 -13.71
N ARG A 103 -26.25 7.31 -14.38
CA ARG A 103 -24.91 7.82 -14.07
C ARG A 103 -24.74 8.26 -12.62
N THR A 104 -25.72 8.97 -12.08
CA THR A 104 -25.61 9.50 -10.71
C THR A 104 -25.54 8.35 -9.73
N ALA A 105 -26.44 7.37 -9.85
CA ALA A 105 -26.43 6.18 -9.01
C ALA A 105 -25.12 5.40 -9.10
N VAL A 106 -24.57 5.23 -10.31
CA VAL A 106 -23.29 4.55 -10.52
C VAL A 106 -22.13 5.31 -9.86
N LEU A 107 -22.02 6.62 -10.09
CA LEU A 107 -20.93 7.41 -9.52
C LEU A 107 -21.03 7.50 -7.99
N ASP A 108 -22.24 7.54 -7.43
CA ASP A 108 -22.48 7.50 -5.99
C ASP A 108 -22.02 6.16 -5.37
N VAL A 109 -22.30 5.03 -6.04
CA VAL A 109 -21.81 3.71 -5.60
C VAL A 109 -20.28 3.67 -5.59
N ILE A 110 -19.63 4.18 -6.64
CA ILE A 110 -18.16 4.22 -6.69
C ILE A 110 -17.62 5.14 -5.59
N ALA A 111 -18.20 6.33 -5.39
CA ALA A 111 -17.79 7.26 -4.35
C ALA A 111 -17.90 6.65 -2.95
N GLY A 112 -19.03 6.01 -2.65
CA GLY A 112 -19.29 5.35 -1.37
C GLY A 112 -18.29 4.23 -1.04
N ALA A 113 -17.71 3.58 -2.07
CA ALA A 113 -16.66 2.58 -1.86
C ALA A 113 -15.35 3.16 -1.27
N PHE A 114 -15.21 4.49 -1.24
CA PHE A 114 -14.06 5.22 -0.69
C PHE A 114 -14.35 5.97 0.62
N ASP A 115 -15.62 6.20 1.00
CA ASP A 115 -15.98 7.08 2.14
C ASP A 115 -15.33 6.66 3.48
N ASP A 116 -15.23 5.36 3.74
CA ASP A 116 -14.65 4.82 4.97
C ASP A 116 -13.14 4.55 4.86
N ARG A 117 -12.53 4.82 3.69
CA ARG A 117 -11.10 4.58 3.47
C ARG A 117 -10.30 5.77 3.97
N LYS A 118 -9.56 5.56 5.05
CA LYS A 118 -8.68 6.58 5.62
C LYS A 118 -7.70 7.14 4.58
N GLY A 119 -7.69 8.47 4.43
CA GLY A 119 -6.77 9.19 3.54
C GLY A 119 -7.19 9.21 2.08
N TYR A 120 -8.42 8.78 1.78
CA TYR A 120 -9.05 8.94 0.48
C TYR A 120 -10.08 10.06 0.54
N ASP A 121 -10.12 10.86 -0.51
CA ASP A 121 -11.12 11.91 -0.73
C ASP A 121 -11.68 11.74 -2.13
N SER A 122 -13.01 11.79 -2.25
CA SER A 122 -13.73 11.64 -3.50
C SER A 122 -14.49 12.92 -3.87
N ALA A 123 -14.55 13.23 -5.16
CA ALA A 123 -15.25 14.40 -5.67
C ALA A 123 -15.80 14.12 -7.08
N ILE A 124 -17.01 14.63 -7.36
CA ILE A 124 -17.55 14.61 -8.72
C ILE A 124 -17.05 15.85 -9.48
N ASP A 125 -16.44 15.62 -10.63
CA ASP A 125 -16.04 16.65 -11.57
C ASP A 125 -17.06 16.75 -12.70
N GLU A 126 -17.81 17.85 -12.74
CA GLU A 126 -18.86 18.14 -13.71
C GLU A 126 -18.39 19.08 -14.85
N GLN A 127 -17.14 19.56 -14.83
CA GLN A 127 -16.72 20.70 -15.68
C GLN A 127 -16.72 20.40 -17.18
N THR A 128 -16.61 19.12 -17.57
CA THR A 128 -16.44 18.72 -18.98
C THR A 128 -17.73 18.24 -19.65
N GLY A 129 -18.90 18.38 -19.00
CA GLY A 129 -20.19 17.91 -19.53
C GLY A 129 -20.38 16.39 -19.53
N ASP A 130 -19.38 15.66 -19.01
CA ASP A 130 -19.38 14.22 -18.77
C ASP A 130 -18.91 14.02 -17.32
N PRO A 131 -19.85 13.95 -16.35
CA PRO A 131 -19.50 13.83 -14.94
C PRO A 131 -18.66 12.59 -14.68
N ARG A 132 -17.58 12.78 -13.92
CA ARG A 132 -16.67 11.71 -13.51
C ARG A 132 -16.37 11.82 -12.03
N LEU A 133 -16.16 10.67 -11.40
CA LEU A 133 -15.60 10.63 -10.07
C LEU A 133 -14.08 10.81 -10.15
N LEU A 134 -13.55 11.70 -9.33
CA LEU A 134 -12.13 11.81 -9.03
C LEU A 134 -11.92 11.38 -7.60
N VAL A 135 -10.95 10.50 -7.37
CA VAL A 135 -10.53 10.07 -6.04
C VAL A 135 -9.05 10.31 -5.90
N THR A 136 -8.66 11.00 -4.83
CA THR A 136 -7.27 11.14 -4.40
C THR A 136 -7.05 10.31 -3.15
N GLY A 137 -5.98 9.53 -3.12
CA GLY A 137 -5.59 8.69 -2.00
C GLY A 137 -4.19 9.04 -1.47
N PRO A 138 -3.71 8.29 -0.47
CA PRO A 138 -2.40 8.49 0.13
C PRO A 138 -1.27 8.34 -0.90
N ASP A 139 -0.19 9.10 -0.70
CA ASP A 139 1.06 8.96 -1.44
C ASP A 139 0.91 9.01 -2.98
N GLY A 140 -0.06 9.81 -3.46
CA GLY A 140 -0.31 10.01 -4.90
C GLY A 140 -1.23 8.99 -5.56
N ALA A 141 -1.76 8.01 -4.81
CA ALA A 141 -2.77 7.09 -5.35
C ALA A 141 -3.97 7.88 -5.91
N ALA A 142 -4.50 7.46 -7.04
CA ALA A 142 -5.61 8.16 -7.68
C ALA A 142 -6.53 7.22 -8.45
N TYR A 143 -7.82 7.52 -8.46
CA TYR A 143 -8.82 6.76 -9.21
C TYR A 143 -9.75 7.71 -9.95
N VAL A 144 -10.16 7.30 -11.16
CA VAL A 144 -11.12 8.03 -11.97
C VAL A 144 -12.25 7.09 -12.37
N GLY A 145 -13.42 7.33 -11.81
CA GLY A 145 -14.65 6.60 -12.12
C GLY A 145 -15.44 7.28 -13.23
N ARG A 146 -15.89 6.52 -14.22
CA ARG A 146 -16.74 6.98 -15.32
C ARG A 146 -17.85 5.98 -15.60
N PHE A 147 -18.96 6.48 -16.13
CA PHE A 147 -20.06 5.67 -16.63
C PHE A 147 -20.47 6.13 -18.03
N ASP A 148 -20.42 5.23 -18.99
CA ASP A 148 -20.96 5.46 -20.33
C ASP A 148 -22.41 4.96 -20.38
N GLU A 149 -23.37 5.89 -20.43
CA GLU A 149 -24.80 5.55 -20.44
C GLU A 149 -25.27 4.84 -21.71
N SER A 150 -24.55 4.99 -22.82
CA SER A 150 -24.93 4.38 -24.11
C SER A 150 -24.57 2.90 -24.18
N SER A 151 -23.49 2.52 -23.51
CA SER A 151 -22.97 1.15 -23.44
C SER A 151 -23.18 0.50 -22.07
N HIS A 152 -23.66 1.25 -21.08
CA HIS A 152 -23.79 0.84 -19.68
C HIS A 152 -22.48 0.33 -19.09
N LEU A 153 -21.36 0.94 -19.49
CA LEU A 153 -20.02 0.53 -19.10
C LEU A 153 -19.48 1.44 -18.00
N VAL A 154 -19.18 0.87 -16.84
CA VAL A 154 -18.40 1.52 -15.80
C VAL A 154 -16.92 1.30 -16.10
N THR A 155 -16.12 2.36 -15.98
CA THR A 155 -14.67 2.27 -16.00
C THR A 155 -14.10 2.93 -14.74
N LEU A 156 -13.26 2.19 -14.03
CA LEU A 156 -12.41 2.74 -12.97
C LEU A 156 -10.97 2.65 -13.46
N ALA A 157 -10.40 3.79 -13.84
CA ALA A 157 -8.97 3.90 -14.11
C ALA A 157 -8.24 4.19 -12.80
N SER A 158 -7.12 3.53 -12.57
CA SER A 158 -6.41 3.56 -11.29
C SER A 158 -4.95 3.91 -11.46
N ALA A 159 -4.40 4.58 -10.47
CA ALA A 159 -2.99 4.81 -10.27
C ALA A 159 -2.64 4.41 -8.83
N SER A 160 -1.65 3.54 -8.68
CA SER A 160 -1.14 3.17 -7.36
C SER A 160 -0.56 4.38 -6.63
N ARG A 161 -0.27 4.22 -5.33
CA ARG A 161 0.66 5.14 -4.66
C ARG A 161 2.01 5.16 -5.38
N CYS A 162 2.72 6.26 -5.29
CA CYS A 162 4.04 6.42 -5.86
C CYS A 162 5.09 5.63 -5.07
N PHE A 163 6.03 4.99 -5.77
CA PHE A 163 7.11 4.21 -5.17
C PHE A 163 8.39 4.30 -6.01
N ALA A 164 9.54 4.06 -5.39
CA ALA A 164 10.81 3.93 -6.08
C ALA A 164 10.95 2.50 -6.63
N LEU A 165 11.47 2.37 -7.86
CA LEU A 165 11.75 1.06 -8.44
C LEU A 165 12.93 0.41 -7.73
N ARG A 166 12.81 -0.91 -7.52
CA ARG A 166 13.89 -1.73 -7.00
C ARG A 166 14.88 -2.08 -8.11
N GLU A 167 16.06 -2.54 -7.71
CA GLU A 167 17.02 -3.10 -8.64
C GLU A 167 16.38 -4.26 -9.42
N GLY A 168 16.47 -4.21 -10.76
CA GLY A 168 15.87 -5.20 -11.66
C GLY A 168 14.48 -4.84 -12.17
N GLU A 169 13.79 -3.87 -11.58
CA GLU A 169 12.55 -3.30 -12.12
C GLU A 169 12.88 -2.17 -13.13
N ASN A 170 12.08 -2.05 -14.18
CA ASN A 170 12.28 -1.09 -15.26
C ASN A 170 10.99 -0.30 -15.58
N SER A 171 11.09 1.02 -15.72
CA SER A 171 9.94 1.90 -15.98
C SER A 171 9.30 1.73 -17.37
N TYR A 172 9.97 1.04 -18.30
CA TYR A 172 9.48 0.77 -19.65
C TYR A 172 8.79 -0.59 -19.79
N ASP A 173 8.81 -1.42 -18.73
CA ASP A 173 8.19 -2.73 -18.75
C ASP A 173 6.67 -2.64 -18.53
N THR A 174 5.98 -3.70 -18.96
CA THR A 174 4.57 -3.95 -18.66
C THR A 174 4.48 -4.95 -17.52
N TYR A 175 3.69 -4.62 -16.50
CA TYR A 175 3.58 -5.39 -15.26
C TYR A 175 2.17 -5.86 -15.04
#